data_AF-A0A258C5D2-F1
#
_entry.id   AF-A0A258C5D2-F1
#
_cell.length_a   1.000
_cell.length_b   1.000
_cell.length_c   1.000
_cell.angle_alpha   90.00
_cell.angle_beta   90.00
_cell.angle_gamma   90.00
#
_symmetry.space_group_name_H-M   'P 1'
#
loop_
_entity.id
_entity.type
_entity.pdbx_description
1 polymer ?
#
loop_
_entity_poly.entity_id
_entity_poly.type
_entity_poly.pdbx_seq_one_letter_code
_entity_poly.pdbx_strand_id
1 'polypeptide(L)'
;AMRHFSSLVYGVHLAEEQADLNELLALSSPIYRLELAMVGRLFAQNAELYADIMLSSADVAALLQRYQQRFTQLLGLLAAQDKAGLMAEFAKGQQFFGELAQQFLQESKQLLQKAADGRS
;
A
#
# COMPACT_ATOMS: atom_id res chain seq x y z
N ALA A 1 2.19 13.67 -1.73
CA ALA A 1 1.92 13.27 -3.13
C ALA A 1 2.04 11.76 -3.38
N MET A 2 3.22 11.14 -3.29
CA MET A 2 3.45 9.72 -3.68
C MET A 2 2.49 8.73 -3.02
N ARG A 3 2.34 8.76 -1.69
CA ARG A 3 1.41 7.87 -0.96
C ARG A 3 -0.03 7.97 -1.50
N HIS A 4 -0.53 9.18 -1.68
CA HIS A 4 -1.89 9.41 -2.19
C HIS A 4 -2.04 8.89 -3.62
N PHE A 5 -1.03 9.12 -4.47
CA PHE A 5 -1.05 8.63 -5.84
C PHE A 5 -1.01 7.09 -5.89
N SER A 6 -0.20 6.42 -5.07
CA SER A 6 -0.19 4.96 -4.99
C SER A 6 -1.54 4.40 -4.54
N SER A 7 -2.19 5.02 -3.55
CA SER A 7 -3.55 4.63 -3.12
C SER A 7 -4.59 4.89 -4.21
N LEU A 8 -4.48 5.99 -4.95
CA LEU A 8 -5.34 6.30 -6.09
C LEU A 8 -5.21 5.24 -7.18
N VAL A 9 -3.98 4.92 -7.60
CA VAL A 9 -3.71 3.88 -8.61
C VAL A 9 -4.27 2.53 -8.19
N TYR A 10 -4.05 2.11 -6.94
CA TYR A 10 -4.57 0.84 -6.46
C TYR A 10 -6.10 0.81 -6.43
N GLY A 11 -6.75 1.87 -5.96
CA GLY A 11 -8.21 1.94 -5.97
C GLY A 11 -8.82 2.01 -7.38
N VAL A 12 -8.19 2.73 -8.30
CA VAL A 12 -8.58 2.74 -9.73
C VAL A 12 -8.43 1.34 -10.32
N HIS A 13 -7.33 0.63 -10.06
CA HIS A 13 -7.15 -0.74 -10.54
C HIS A 13 -8.24 -1.68 -10.01
N LEU A 14 -8.59 -1.63 -8.72
CA LEU A 14 -9.69 -2.43 -8.18
C LEU A 14 -11.03 -2.15 -8.87
N ALA A 15 -11.30 -0.89 -9.21
CA ALA A 15 -12.51 -0.50 -9.91
C ALA A 15 -12.54 -1.03 -11.36
N GLU A 16 -11.42 -0.94 -12.08
CA GLU A 16 -11.28 -1.45 -13.45
C GLU A 16 -11.40 -2.99 -13.52
N GLU A 17 -10.85 -3.69 -12.53
CA GLU A 17 -11.00 -5.16 -12.38
C GLU A 17 -12.39 -5.56 -11.87
N GLN A 18 -13.28 -4.60 -11.59
CA GLN A 18 -14.62 -4.83 -11.02
C GLN A 18 -14.58 -5.70 -9.77
N ALA A 19 -13.58 -5.49 -8.92
CA ALA A 19 -13.38 -6.30 -7.73
C ALA A 19 -14.59 -6.21 -6.77
N ASP A 20 -15.08 -7.36 -6.29
CA ASP A 20 -16.12 -7.39 -5.27
C ASP A 20 -15.52 -7.03 -3.91
N LEU A 21 -15.73 -5.78 -3.49
CA LEU A 21 -15.24 -5.28 -2.21
C LEU A 21 -15.83 -6.05 -1.02
N ASN A 22 -17.03 -6.61 -1.12
CA ASN A 22 -17.63 -7.40 -0.04
C ASN A 22 -16.93 -8.76 0.09
N GLU A 23 -16.60 -9.40 -1.04
CA GLU A 23 -15.83 -10.64 -1.05
C GLU A 23 -14.41 -10.41 -0.49
N LEU A 24 -13.74 -9.35 -0.94
CA LEU A 24 -12.43 -8.95 -0.42
C LEU A 24 -12.49 -8.72 1.10
N LEU A 25 -13.55 -8.09 1.61
CA LEU A 25 -13.73 -7.88 3.04
C LEU A 25 -14.05 -9.17 3.81
N ALA A 26 -14.83 -10.09 3.22
CA ALA A 26 -15.25 -11.33 3.87
C ALA A 26 -14.11 -12.34 4.01
N LEU A 27 -13.19 -12.37 3.05
CA LEU A 27 -12.02 -13.27 3.06
C LEU A 27 -10.80 -12.66 3.76
N SER A 28 -10.85 -11.37 4.09
CA SER A 28 -9.71 -10.63 4.65
C SER A 28 -9.50 -10.85 6.15
N SER A 29 -8.22 -10.98 6.55
CA SER A 29 -7.84 -10.80 7.95
C SER A 29 -8.00 -9.33 8.38
N PRO A 30 -8.03 -9.03 9.70
CA PRO A 30 -8.23 -7.65 10.18
C PRO A 30 -7.28 -6.60 9.58
N ILE A 31 -6.04 -6.99 9.27
CA ILE A 31 -5.06 -6.08 8.63
C ILE A 31 -5.45 -5.76 7.18
N TYR A 32 -5.88 -6.75 6.40
CA TYR A 32 -6.30 -6.53 5.02
C TYR A 32 -7.54 -5.63 4.93
N ARG A 33 -8.51 -5.81 5.83
CA ARG A 33 -9.66 -4.90 5.94
C ARG A 33 -9.21 -3.47 6.24
N LEU A 34 -8.24 -3.30 7.14
CA LEU A 34 -7.69 -1.98 7.46
C LEU A 34 -6.96 -1.37 6.24
N GLU A 35 -6.16 -2.14 5.52
CA GLU A 35 -5.49 -1.69 4.29
C GLU A 35 -6.50 -1.21 3.24
N LEU A 36 -7.56 -2.00 2.98
CA LEU A 36 -8.61 -1.62 2.04
C LEU A 36 -9.37 -0.37 2.50
N ALA A 37 -9.67 -0.24 3.80
CA ALA A 37 -10.29 0.96 4.36
C ALA A 37 -9.39 2.20 4.21
N MET A 38 -8.07 2.04 4.36
CA MET A 38 -7.09 3.12 4.19
C MET A 38 -6.99 3.61 2.74
N VAL A 39 -7.23 2.72 1.76
CA VAL A 39 -7.35 3.07 0.34
C VAL A 39 -8.71 3.72 0.08
N GLY A 40 -9.80 3.07 0.47
CA GLY A 40 -11.17 3.52 0.21
C GLY A 40 -11.46 4.92 0.77
N ARG A 41 -10.94 5.24 1.96
CA ARG A 41 -11.11 6.59 2.55
C ARG A 41 -10.50 7.71 1.72
N LEU A 42 -9.57 7.44 0.80
CA LEU A 42 -9.06 8.46 -0.11
C LEU A 42 -10.19 9.00 -0.99
N PHE A 43 -11.04 8.13 -1.51
CA PHE A 43 -12.12 8.46 -2.45
C PHE A 43 -13.32 9.16 -1.79
N ALA A 44 -13.42 9.11 -0.46
CA ALA A 44 -14.44 9.82 0.31
C ALA A 44 -14.01 11.23 0.75
N GLN A 45 -12.78 11.65 0.44
CA GLN A 45 -12.25 12.97 0.80
C GLN A 45 -12.34 13.96 -0.38
N ASN A 46 -11.96 15.22 -0.15
CA ASN A 46 -11.97 16.24 -1.20
C ASN A 46 -10.94 15.93 -2.30
N ALA A 47 -11.42 15.61 -3.50
CA ALA A 47 -10.60 15.28 -4.65
C ALA A 47 -9.72 16.46 -5.12
N GLU A 48 -10.24 17.69 -5.07
CA GLU A 48 -9.52 18.90 -5.48
C GLU A 48 -8.26 19.10 -4.65
N LEU A 49 -8.38 18.99 -3.31
CA LEU A 49 -7.24 19.08 -2.40
C LEU A 49 -6.14 18.07 -2.74
N TYR A 50 -6.51 16.82 -3.05
CA TYR A 50 -5.52 15.79 -3.38
C TYR A 50 -4.91 15.97 -4.76
N ALA A 51 -5.69 16.44 -5.74
CA ALA A 51 -5.18 16.82 -7.05
C ALA A 51 -4.15 17.95 -6.92
N ASP A 52 -4.46 19.00 -6.16
CA ASP A 52 -3.54 20.10 -5.89
C ASP A 52 -2.26 19.62 -5.20
N ILE A 53 -2.36 18.78 -4.16
CA ILE A 53 -1.18 18.19 -3.48
C ILE A 53 -0.32 17.34 -4.44
N MET A 54 -0.93 16.66 -5.41
CA MET A 54 -0.19 15.86 -6.40
C MET A 54 0.48 16.74 -7.45
N LEU A 55 -0.17 17.83 -7.84
CA LEU A 55 0.29 18.75 -8.88
C LEU A 55 1.18 19.89 -8.35
N SER A 56 1.29 20.06 -7.03
CA SER A 56 2.03 21.18 -6.41
C SER A 56 3.55 21.10 -6.53
N SER A 57 4.11 20.04 -7.10
CA SER A 57 5.57 19.90 -7.26
C SER A 57 5.93 19.15 -8.55
N ALA A 58 6.78 19.77 -9.36
CA ALA A 58 7.31 19.18 -10.59
C ALA A 58 8.09 17.88 -10.34
N ASP A 59 8.65 17.70 -9.14
CA ASP A 59 9.46 16.54 -8.78
C ASP A 59 8.61 15.30 -8.48
N VAL A 60 7.30 15.45 -8.24
CA VAL A 60 6.40 14.34 -7.95
C VAL A 60 6.34 13.35 -9.11
N ALA A 61 6.29 13.85 -10.35
CA ALA A 61 6.27 12.99 -11.53
C ALA A 61 7.55 12.15 -11.64
N ALA A 62 8.72 12.77 -11.45
CA ALA A 62 10.00 12.05 -11.47
C ALA A 62 10.12 11.03 -10.33
N LEU A 63 9.60 11.34 -9.14
CA LEU A 63 9.51 10.41 -8.02
C LEU A 63 8.61 9.20 -8.34
N LEU A 64 7.46 9.44 -8.96
CA LEU A 64 6.50 8.39 -9.35
C LEU A 64 7.04 7.51 -10.48
N GLN A 65 7.73 8.07 -11.48
CA GLN A 65 8.42 7.30 -12.51
C GLN A 65 9.48 6.38 -11.91
N ARG A 66 10.27 6.91 -10.96
CA ARG A 66 11.22 6.11 -10.19
C ARG A 66 10.50 4.98 -9.46
N TYR A 67 9.37 5.24 -8.82
CA TYR A 67 8.61 4.22 -8.12
C TYR A 67 8.03 3.14 -9.07
N GLN A 68 7.48 3.54 -10.21
CA GLN A 68 7.01 2.62 -11.26
C GLN A 68 8.13 1.70 -11.78
N GLN A 69 9.34 2.23 -11.94
CA GLN A 69 10.50 1.42 -12.32
C GLN A 69 10.80 0.33 -11.28
N ARG A 70 10.69 0.65 -9.97
CA ARG A 70 10.86 -0.37 -8.91
C ARG A 70 9.76 -1.42 -8.97
N PHE A 71 8.51 -1.02 -9.21
CA PHE A 71 7.41 -1.97 -9.39
C PHE A 71 7.72 -2.96 -10.52
N THR A 72 8.16 -2.45 -11.68
CA THR A 72 8.51 -3.28 -12.85
C THR A 72 9.66 -4.25 -12.55
N GLN A 73 10.69 -3.79 -11.83
CA GLN A 73 11.82 -4.63 -11.42
C GLN A 73 11.38 -5.77 -10.51
N LEU A 74 10.59 -5.48 -9.46
CA LEU A 74 10.10 -6.49 -8.54
C LEU A 74 9.11 -7.46 -9.20
N LEU A 75 8.27 -6.97 -10.10
CA LEU A 75 7.40 -7.81 -10.93
C LEU A 75 8.21 -8.77 -11.80
N GLY A 76 9.34 -8.33 -12.35
CA GLY A 76 10.26 -9.18 -13.10
C GLY A 76 10.79 -10.36 -12.29
N LEU A 77 11.14 -10.15 -11.01
CA LEU A 77 11.55 -11.23 -10.11
C LEU A 77 10.42 -12.25 -9.90
N LEU A 78 9.19 -11.78 -9.72
CA LEU A 78 8.02 -12.65 -9.56
C LEU A 78 7.74 -13.45 -10.83
N ALA A 79 7.75 -12.80 -12.00
CA ALA A 79 7.52 -13.45 -13.29
C ALA A 79 8.59 -14.51 -13.60
N ALA A 80 9.84 -14.27 -13.19
CA ALA A 80 10.93 -15.23 -13.30
C ALA A 80 10.90 -16.33 -12.22
N GLN A 81 9.95 -16.28 -11.28
CA GLN A 81 9.92 -17.13 -10.08
C GLN A 81 11.23 -17.09 -9.27
N ASP A 82 11.94 -15.97 -9.29
CA ASP A 82 13.22 -15.79 -8.62
C ASP A 82 13.03 -15.52 -7.12
N LYS A 83 12.90 -16.63 -6.37
CA LYS A 83 12.80 -16.59 -4.92
C LYS A 83 14.01 -15.95 -4.26
N ALA A 84 15.22 -16.18 -4.78
CA ALA A 84 16.44 -15.64 -4.19
C ALA A 84 16.51 -14.12 -4.35
N GLY A 85 16.16 -13.60 -5.53
CA GLY A 85 16.02 -12.18 -5.80
C GLY A 85 14.99 -11.52 -4.88
N LEU A 86 13.80 -12.12 -4.73
CA LEU A 86 12.78 -11.61 -3.80
C LEU A 86 13.30 -11.58 -2.35
N MET A 87 13.97 -12.64 -1.88
CA MET A 87 14.56 -12.68 -0.55
C MET A 87 15.63 -11.59 -0.34
N ALA A 88 16.41 -11.28 -1.37
CA ALA A 88 17.40 -10.20 -1.32
C ALA A 88 16.73 -8.83 -1.16
N GLU A 89 15.60 -8.58 -1.84
CA GLU A 89 14.84 -7.34 -1.68
C GLU A 89 14.20 -7.22 -0.28
N PHE A 90 13.72 -8.33 0.29
CA PHE A 90 13.29 -8.36 1.69
C PHE A 90 14.43 -8.02 2.66
N ALA A 91 15.62 -8.56 2.45
CA ALA A 91 16.78 -8.28 3.30
C ALA A 91 17.18 -6.78 3.24
N LYS A 92 17.16 -6.17 2.04
CA LYS A 92 17.38 -4.72 1.89
C LYS A 92 16.34 -3.91 2.66
N GLY A 93 15.07 -4.30 2.58
CA GLY A 93 13.99 -3.67 3.35
C GLY A 93 14.24 -3.77 4.86
N GLN A 94 14.56 -4.96 5.37
CA GLN A 94 14.88 -5.16 6.80
C GLN A 94 16.05 -4.29 7.24
N GLN A 95 17.11 -4.20 6.44
CA GLN A 95 18.25 -3.35 6.75
C GLN A 95 17.88 -1.86 6.78
N PHE A 96 17.08 -1.40 5.82
CA PHE A 96 16.66 0.00 5.74
C PHE A 96 15.75 0.41 6.90
N PHE A 97 14.76 -0.43 7.24
CA PHE A 97 13.85 -0.15 8.36
C PHE A 97 14.47 -0.44 9.72
N GLY A 98 15.45 -1.34 9.80
CA GLY A 98 16.17 -1.68 11.03
C GLY A 98 15.23 -2.09 12.17
N GLU A 99 15.48 -1.56 13.36
CA GLU A 99 14.68 -1.83 14.56
C GLU A 99 13.20 -1.42 14.40
N LEU A 100 12.91 -0.39 13.58
CA LEU A 100 11.56 0.08 13.35
C LEU A 100 10.68 -0.98 12.68
N ALA A 101 11.25 -1.91 11.90
CA ALA A 101 10.48 -2.98 11.27
C ALA A 101 9.77 -3.85 12.34
N GLN A 102 10.48 -4.20 13.41
CA GLN A 102 9.91 -4.99 14.50
C GLN A 102 8.96 -4.15 15.35
N GLN A 103 9.30 -2.89 15.62
CA GLN A 103 8.43 -1.98 16.35
C GLN A 103 7.08 -1.80 15.63
N PHE A 104 7.08 -1.51 14.33
CA PHE A 104 5.85 -1.36 13.54
C PHE A 104 5.02 -2.66 13.47
N LEU A 105 5.67 -3.82 13.49
CA LEU A 105 4.96 -5.10 13.57
C LEU A 105 4.21 -5.25 14.90
N GLN A 106 4.82 -4.83 16.03
CA GLN A 106 4.15 -4.89 17.33
C GLN A 106 3.05 -3.83 17.46
N GLU A 107 3.33 -2.60 17.03
CA GLU A 107 2.36 -1.51 17.04
C GLU A 107 1.12 -1.83 16.19
N SER A 108 1.32 -2.34 14.97
CA SER A 108 0.20 -2.73 14.11
C SER A 108 -0.66 -3.85 14.72
N LYS A 109 -0.04 -4.85 15.36
CA LYS A 109 -0.80 -5.90 16.08
C LYS A 109 -1.66 -5.33 17.20
N GLN A 110 -1.11 -4.42 18.02
CA GLN A 110 -1.86 -3.79 19.11
C GLN A 110 -3.00 -2.92 18.61
N LEU A 111 -2.79 -2.16 17.52
CA LEU A 111 -3.84 -1.35 16.90
C LEU A 111 -4.98 -2.22 16.37
N LEU A 112 -4.66 -3.35 15.74
CA LEU A 112 -5.66 -4.29 15.23
C LEU A 112 -6.46 -4.97 16.34
N GLN A 113 -5.81 -5.34 17.44
CA GLN A 113 -6.49 -5.91 18.61
C GLN A 113 -7.51 -4.92 19.19
N LYS A 114 -7.08 -3.68 19.47
CA LYS A 114 -8.00 -2.63 19.97
C LYS A 114 -9.16 -2.35 19.01
N ALA A 115 -8.91 -2.36 17.70
CA ALA A 115 -9.95 -2.16 16.69
C ALA A 115 -10.93 -3.33 16.60
N ALA A 116 -10.52 -4.55 16.98
CA ALA A 116 -11.39 -5.71 17.08
C ALA A 116 -12.24 -5.65 18.35
N ASP A 117 -11.64 -5.32 19.50
CA ASP A 117 -12.32 -5.24 20.80
C ASP A 117 -13.37 -4.12 20.85
N GLY A 118 -13.15 -3.00 20.14
CA GLY A 118 -14.15 -1.92 20.03
C GLY A 118 -15.38 -2.27 19.19
N ARG A 119 -15.44 -3.46 18.60
CA ARG A 119 -16.60 -3.97 17.84
C ARG A 119 -17.40 -5.03 18.62
N SER A 120 -16.90 -5.48 19.77
CA SER A 120 -17.60 -6.40 20.68
C SER A 120 -18.44 -5.68 21.73
#